data_AF-A0A7V0IH96-F1
#
_entry.id   AF-A0A7V0IH96-F1
#
_cell.length_a   1.000
_cell.length_b   1.000
_cell.length_c   1.000
_cell.angle_alpha   90.00
_cell.angle_beta   90.00
_cell.angle_gamma   90.00
#
_symmetry.space_group_name_H-M   'P 1'
#
loop_
_entity.id
_entity.type
_entity.pdbx_description
1 polymer ?
#
loop_
_entity_poly.entity_id
_entity_poly.type
_entity_poly.pdbx_seq_one_letter_code
_entity_poly.pdbx_strand_id
1 'polypeptide(L)'
;MTTMQMFTLVAGLCLFLYGINQVTRNLQKLAGASLRHLVAKLTRTRLRGFVMGIFTAFGLQSSGAAILMLIAFANAGLISLERSIPIILGAGIGSTLTVQLLAFKIYKISSIIIVAGYVMMFLLKSRTWHYTGRVIFSFGLVFLGMAVLRDGIAPIQNNPAISAMVGFFESAPFWVAVLGFALATLFQSSTAVLGLFLTLAFAGIVDLHISLPVVIGANVGSCMIGVIGAIGGKAEAKRIVWTQLLMKTFVAIILFALLPYYQQFVQWIGGSVPRQIANAHTMFDILVAILFYPFAGKVAPFIERLFPAPPEKPESQPRYLDRSALENPLVAMGQATREIMRMGEIVQGMLADWGKVFFSNDPELLRQLIARDDIVDNLQEAITDFLTQINMDELDEDTASLSVALLHITFEL
;
A
#
# COMPACT_ATOMS: atom_id res chain seq x y z
N MET A 1 -18.80 -31.33 18.64
CA MET A 1 -18.51 -30.02 19.25
C MET A 1 -19.67 -29.64 20.14
N THR A 2 -19.43 -29.29 21.39
CA THR A 2 -20.46 -28.63 22.20
C THR A 2 -20.60 -27.18 21.76
N THR A 3 -21.77 -26.57 21.95
CA THR A 3 -22.03 -25.17 21.60
C THR A 3 -21.00 -24.23 22.27
N MET A 4 -20.57 -24.54 23.50
CA MET A 4 -19.53 -23.76 24.19
C MET A 4 -18.14 -23.85 23.56
N GLN A 5 -17.78 -24.96 22.91
CA GLN A 5 -16.50 -25.07 22.19
C GLN A 5 -16.50 -24.16 20.95
N MET A 6 -17.63 -24.07 20.23
CA MET A 6 -17.76 -23.12 19.11
C MET A 6 -17.61 -21.68 19.60
N PHE A 7 -18.27 -21.31 20.69
CA PHE A 7 -18.12 -19.97 21.27
C PHE A 7 -16.69 -19.70 21.75
N THR A 8 -15.99 -20.69 22.31
CA THR A 8 -14.58 -20.55 22.73
C THR A 8 -13.68 -20.28 21.53
N LEU A 9 -13.87 -21.00 20.43
CA LEU A 9 -13.13 -20.78 19.18
C LEU A 9 -13.39 -19.38 18.60
N VAL A 10 -14.66 -18.99 18.49
CA VAL A 10 -15.04 -17.68 17.98
C VAL A 10 -14.50 -16.58 18.88
N ALA A 11 -14.58 -16.72 20.20
CA ALA A 11 -14.04 -15.76 21.16
C ALA A 11 -12.52 -15.62 21.02
N GLY A 12 -11.78 -16.73 20.93
CA GLY A 12 -10.34 -16.69 20.72
C GLY A 12 -9.96 -16.03 19.39
N LEU A 13 -10.71 -16.30 18.30
CA LEU A 13 -10.54 -15.64 17.01
C LEU A 13 -10.84 -14.14 17.09
N CYS A 14 -11.92 -13.74 17.75
CA CYS A 14 -12.26 -12.34 17.97
C CYS A 14 -11.17 -11.62 18.77
N LEU A 15 -10.66 -12.21 19.87
CA LEU A 15 -9.56 -11.66 20.67
C LEU A 15 -8.28 -11.51 19.84
N PHE A 16 -7.96 -12.52 19.04
CA PHE A 16 -6.80 -12.53 18.17
C PHE A 16 -6.87 -11.41 17.11
N LEU A 17 -7.96 -11.36 16.34
CA LEU A 17 -8.16 -10.35 15.30
C LEU A 17 -8.27 -8.94 15.88
N TYR A 18 -8.97 -8.78 17.01
CA TYR A 18 -9.04 -7.51 17.73
C TYR A 18 -7.65 -7.08 18.21
N GLY A 19 -6.89 -7.99 18.81
CA GLY A 19 -5.52 -7.74 19.24
C GLY A 19 -4.65 -7.23 18.10
N ILE A 20 -4.65 -7.91 16.95
CA ILE A 20 -3.87 -7.49 15.76
C ILE A 20 -4.31 -6.09 15.30
N ASN A 21 -5.61 -5.84 15.20
CA ASN A 21 -6.13 -4.53 14.79
C ASN A 21 -5.69 -3.42 15.75
N GLN A 22 -5.66 -3.71 17.05
CA GLN A 22 -5.22 -2.75 18.06
C GLN A 22 -3.70 -2.55 18.03
N VAL A 23 -2.90 -3.61 17.83
CA VAL A 23 -1.45 -3.47 17.63
C VAL A 23 -1.18 -2.52 16.45
N THR A 24 -1.82 -2.77 15.30
CA THR A 24 -1.71 -1.92 14.09
C THR A 24 -2.06 -0.47 14.40
N ARG A 25 -3.24 -0.21 14.99
CA ARG A 25 -3.69 1.15 15.30
C ARG A 25 -2.78 1.89 16.28
N ASN A 26 -2.28 1.19 17.31
CA ASN A 26 -1.44 1.82 18.33
C ASN A 26 0.00 2.06 17.83
N LEU A 27 0.56 1.14 17.02
CA LEU A 27 1.84 1.37 16.35
C LEU A 27 1.75 2.52 15.33
N GLN A 28 0.65 2.65 14.60
CA GLN A 28 0.40 3.81 13.74
C GLN A 28 0.37 5.12 14.55
N LYS A 29 -0.27 5.14 15.73
CA LYS A 29 -0.31 6.31 16.61
C LYS A 29 1.04 6.66 17.22
N LEU A 30 1.88 5.66 17.51
CA LEU A 30 3.28 5.84 17.90
C LEU A 30 4.12 6.39 16.74
N ALA A 31 3.91 5.87 15.54
CA ALA A 31 4.62 6.30 14.34
C ALA A 31 4.26 7.75 13.94
N GLY A 32 3.04 8.22 14.24
CA GLY A 32 2.68 9.63 14.36
C GLY A 32 3.06 10.55 13.18
N ALA A 33 3.48 11.78 13.49
CA ALA A 33 3.89 12.82 12.52
C ALA A 33 5.15 12.45 11.72
N SER A 34 5.88 11.42 12.14
CA SER A 34 7.10 10.94 11.48
C SER A 34 6.83 10.46 10.05
N LEU A 35 5.71 9.77 9.80
CA LEU A 35 5.32 9.34 8.44
C LEU A 35 5.08 10.52 7.49
N ARG A 36 4.58 11.67 7.99
CA ARG A 36 4.39 12.89 7.17
C ARG A 36 5.70 13.60 6.87
N HIS A 37 6.69 13.56 7.77
CA HIS A 37 8.01 14.17 7.55
C HIS A 37 9.03 13.27 6.84
N LEU A 38 8.88 11.93 6.90
CA LEU A 38 9.77 10.98 6.22
C LEU A 38 9.73 11.10 4.69
N VAL A 39 8.63 11.62 4.16
CA VAL A 39 8.35 11.78 2.73
C VAL A 39 9.04 13.01 2.17
N ALA A 40 9.13 14.07 2.96
CA ALA A 40 9.76 15.32 2.54
C ALA A 40 11.29 15.26 2.53
N LYS A 41 11.92 14.30 3.25
CA LYS A 41 13.37 14.40 3.56
C LYS A 41 14.28 13.27 3.04
N LEU A 42 13.79 12.09 2.62
CA LEU A 42 14.69 10.93 2.49
C LEU A 42 14.36 9.95 1.35
N THR A 43 14.55 10.38 0.10
CA THR A 43 14.70 9.47 -1.07
C THR A 43 15.87 9.85 -1.97
N ARG A 44 16.95 10.40 -1.39
CA ARG A 44 18.16 10.75 -2.16
C ARG A 44 18.92 9.53 -2.73
N THR A 45 18.81 8.35 -2.12
CA THR A 45 19.50 7.13 -2.56
C THR A 45 18.62 5.89 -2.44
N ARG A 46 18.88 4.87 -3.28
CA ARG A 46 18.13 3.59 -3.29
C ARG A 46 18.16 2.87 -1.94
N LEU A 47 19.31 2.85 -1.27
CA LEU A 47 19.45 2.21 0.05
C LEU A 47 18.60 2.89 1.12
N ARG A 48 18.56 4.24 1.13
CA ARG A 48 17.72 4.98 2.07
C ARG A 48 16.25 4.71 1.84
N GLY A 49 15.82 4.63 0.57
CA GLY A 49 14.46 4.23 0.22
C GLY A 49 14.10 2.82 0.71
N PHE A 50 15.01 1.86 0.54
CA PHE A 50 14.82 0.49 1.03
C PHE A 50 14.69 0.41 2.55
N VAL A 51 15.63 1.00 3.30
CA VAL A 51 15.57 1.04 4.76
C VAL A 51 14.31 1.77 5.24
N MET A 52 13.91 2.84 4.55
CA MET A 52 12.66 3.54 4.83
C MET A 52 11.45 2.63 4.69
N GLY A 53 11.40 1.84 3.61
CA GLY A 53 10.34 0.85 3.38
C GLY A 53 10.22 -0.12 4.56
N ILE A 54 11.34 -0.65 5.04
CA ILE A 54 11.37 -1.58 6.18
C ILE A 54 10.72 -0.94 7.41
N PHE A 55 11.18 0.24 7.82
CA PHE A 55 10.65 0.89 9.02
C PHE A 55 9.21 1.36 8.85
N THR A 56 8.84 1.83 7.65
CA THR A 56 7.48 2.26 7.33
C THR A 56 6.52 1.09 7.44
N ALA A 57 6.80 -0.03 6.77
CA ALA A 57 5.91 -1.19 6.81
C ALA A 57 5.92 -1.89 8.17
N PHE A 58 7.03 -1.91 8.90
CA PHE A 58 7.06 -2.43 10.26
C PHE A 58 6.21 -1.57 11.20
N GLY A 59 6.34 -0.24 11.14
CA GLY A 59 5.55 0.69 11.95
C GLY A 59 4.06 0.69 11.59
N LEU A 60 3.74 0.54 10.29
CA LEU A 60 2.36 0.38 9.82
C LEU A 60 1.85 -1.06 9.94
N GLN A 61 2.71 -2.02 10.28
CA GLN A 61 2.51 -3.48 10.25
C GLN A 61 1.98 -4.07 8.95
N SER A 62 2.03 -3.30 7.87
CA SER A 62 1.46 -3.66 6.58
C SER A 62 2.29 -3.06 5.46
N SER A 63 2.80 -3.92 4.58
CA SER A 63 3.38 -3.47 3.32
C SER A 63 2.32 -2.79 2.45
N GLY A 64 1.06 -3.25 2.50
CA GLY A 64 -0.06 -2.64 1.77
C GLY A 64 -0.32 -1.19 2.17
N ALA A 65 -0.26 -0.87 3.47
CA ALA A 65 -0.41 0.51 3.95
C ALA A 65 0.74 1.43 3.46
N ALA A 66 1.97 0.91 3.41
CA ALA A 66 3.10 1.63 2.83
C ALA A 66 2.89 1.91 1.32
N ILE A 67 2.25 0.99 0.61
CA ILE A 67 1.95 1.12 -0.82
C ILE A 67 0.84 2.14 -1.06
N LEU A 68 -0.23 2.12 -0.26
CA LEU A 68 -1.28 3.16 -0.31
C LEU A 68 -0.71 4.57 -0.11
N MET A 69 0.28 4.69 0.78
CA MET A 69 1.01 5.95 0.97
C MET A 69 1.82 6.34 -0.28
N LEU A 70 2.51 5.39 -0.93
CA LEU A 70 3.23 5.66 -2.19
C LEU A 70 2.27 6.05 -3.33
N ILE A 71 1.09 5.42 -3.41
CA ILE A 71 0.02 5.77 -4.36
C ILE A 71 -0.40 7.24 -4.15
N ALA A 72 -0.64 7.65 -2.91
CA ALA A 72 -1.02 9.04 -2.61
C ALA A 72 0.05 10.04 -3.08
N PHE A 73 1.33 9.75 -2.86
CA PHE A 73 2.41 10.61 -3.32
C PHE A 73 2.60 10.60 -4.83
N ALA A 74 2.40 9.46 -5.48
CA ALA A 74 2.46 9.37 -6.93
C ALA A 74 1.32 10.17 -7.59
N ASN A 75 0.10 10.11 -7.03
CA ASN A 75 -1.02 10.93 -7.47
C ASN A 75 -0.75 12.44 -7.28
N ALA A 76 -0.05 12.81 -6.21
CA ALA A 76 0.41 14.18 -5.96
C ALA A 76 1.64 14.60 -6.80
N GLY A 77 2.23 13.70 -7.60
CA GLY A 77 3.44 13.97 -8.40
C GLY A 77 4.73 14.12 -7.56
N LEU A 78 4.70 13.68 -6.29
CA LEU A 78 5.81 13.86 -5.35
C LEU A 78 6.85 12.74 -5.41
N ILE A 79 6.51 11.60 -6.03
CA ILE A 79 7.41 10.45 -6.16
C ILE A 79 7.24 9.77 -7.52
N SER A 80 8.36 9.36 -8.11
CA SER A 80 8.40 8.55 -9.32
C SER A 80 8.45 7.06 -9.03
N LEU A 81 8.12 6.24 -10.02
CA LEU A 81 8.24 4.80 -9.97
C LEU A 81 9.64 4.31 -9.55
N GLU A 82 10.70 4.86 -10.15
CA GLU A 82 12.07 4.44 -9.86
C GLU A 82 12.43 4.64 -8.37
N ARG A 83 11.99 5.75 -7.78
CA ARG A 83 12.21 6.05 -6.35
C ARG A 83 11.32 5.20 -5.43
N SER A 84 10.19 4.72 -5.94
CA SER A 84 9.25 3.90 -5.18
C SER A 84 9.73 2.45 -5.06
N ILE A 85 10.39 1.88 -6.08
CA ILE A 85 10.81 0.46 -6.09
C ILE A 85 11.60 0.04 -4.83
N PRO A 86 12.68 0.73 -4.43
CA PRO A 86 13.39 0.34 -3.21
C PRO A 86 12.50 0.36 -1.96
N ILE A 87 11.59 1.34 -1.86
CA ILE A 87 10.64 1.45 -0.75
C ILE A 87 9.67 0.27 -0.74
N ILE A 88 9.15 -0.14 -1.91
CA ILE A 88 8.28 -1.32 -2.07
C ILE A 88 8.99 -2.59 -1.57
N LEU A 89 10.24 -2.79 -2.00
CA LEU A 89 11.04 -3.97 -1.62
C LEU A 89 11.32 -4.00 -0.11
N GLY A 90 11.69 -2.84 0.45
CA GLY A 90 11.91 -2.70 1.89
C GLY A 90 10.63 -2.92 2.68
N ALA A 91 9.50 -2.41 2.20
CA ALA A 91 8.19 -2.57 2.83
C ALA A 91 7.77 -4.05 2.94
N GLY A 92 8.08 -4.86 1.93
CA GLY A 92 7.88 -6.31 1.98
C GLY A 92 8.60 -6.94 3.18
N ILE A 93 9.90 -6.68 3.34
CA ILE A 93 10.68 -7.18 4.47
C ILE A 93 10.16 -6.62 5.80
N GLY A 94 9.83 -5.33 5.86
CA GLY A 94 9.32 -4.68 7.06
C GLY A 94 8.06 -5.35 7.63
N SER A 95 7.12 -5.76 6.77
CA SER A 95 5.92 -6.48 7.23
C SER A 95 6.21 -7.86 7.83
N THR A 96 7.28 -8.52 7.39
CA THR A 96 7.64 -9.86 7.88
C THR A 96 8.06 -9.84 9.35
N LEU A 97 8.62 -8.72 9.83
CA LEU A 97 9.05 -8.55 11.22
C LEU A 97 7.86 -8.70 12.19
N THR A 98 6.67 -8.24 11.80
CA THR A 98 5.45 -8.44 12.60
C THR A 98 5.10 -9.92 12.73
N VAL A 99 5.12 -10.66 11.62
CA VAL A 99 4.84 -12.11 11.62
C VAL A 99 5.89 -12.88 12.42
N GLN A 100 7.16 -12.48 12.33
CA GLN A 100 8.26 -13.03 13.14
C GLN A 100 8.00 -12.87 14.63
N LEU A 101 7.54 -11.70 15.08
CA LEU A 101 7.17 -11.45 16.47
C LEU A 101 6.01 -12.36 16.93
N LEU A 102 5.01 -12.55 16.07
CA LEU A 102 3.85 -13.41 16.36
C LEU A 102 4.20 -14.90 16.44
N ALA A 103 5.20 -15.35 15.70
CA ALA A 103 5.60 -16.75 15.63
C ALA A 103 6.40 -17.25 16.84
N PHE A 104 6.81 -16.36 17.75
CA PHE A 104 7.41 -16.79 19.01
C PHE A 104 6.34 -17.33 19.97
N LYS A 105 6.67 -18.36 20.76
CA LYS A 105 5.79 -18.98 21.77
C LYS A 105 5.58 -18.08 23.01
N ILE A 106 5.26 -16.81 22.79
CA ILE A 106 5.10 -15.79 23.82
C ILE A 106 3.75 -15.93 24.54
N TYR A 107 2.82 -16.74 24.02
CA TYR A 107 1.51 -16.95 24.64
C TYR A 107 1.54 -17.50 26.07
N LYS A 108 2.60 -18.20 26.48
CA LYS A 108 2.75 -18.66 27.87
C LYS A 108 2.87 -17.51 28.87
N ILE A 109 3.37 -16.35 28.44
CA ILE A 109 3.51 -15.14 29.26
C ILE A 109 2.50 -14.06 28.86
N SER A 110 1.47 -14.41 28.08
CA SER A 110 0.43 -13.48 27.62
C SER A 110 -0.20 -12.71 28.78
N SER A 111 -0.55 -13.37 29.89
CA SER A 111 -1.10 -12.71 31.09
C SER A 111 -0.16 -11.65 31.67
N ILE A 112 1.15 -11.92 31.72
CA ILE A 112 2.16 -10.96 32.21
C ILE A 112 2.25 -9.75 31.26
N ILE A 113 2.23 -10.00 29.95
CA ILE A 113 2.27 -8.95 28.93
C ILE A 113 1.02 -8.07 28.99
N ILE A 114 -0.16 -8.67 29.19
CA ILE A 114 -1.41 -7.93 29.37
C ILE A 114 -1.31 -7.03 30.60
N VAL A 115 -0.93 -7.58 31.76
CA VAL A 115 -0.82 -6.80 33.00
C VAL A 115 0.21 -5.68 32.84
N ALA A 116 1.42 -5.99 32.35
CA ALA A 116 2.46 -5.00 32.16
C ALA A 116 2.03 -3.89 31.19
N GLY A 117 1.43 -4.25 30.06
CA GLY A 117 0.91 -3.30 29.07
C GLY A 117 -0.21 -2.42 29.65
N TYR A 118 -1.12 -3.01 30.43
CA TYR A 118 -2.22 -2.29 31.10
C TYR A 118 -1.70 -1.29 32.13
N VAL A 119 -0.83 -1.75 33.03
CA VAL A 119 -0.18 -0.90 34.05
C VAL A 119 0.58 0.24 33.39
N MET A 120 1.37 -0.06 32.36
CA MET A 120 2.16 0.93 31.64
C MET A 120 1.28 1.98 30.95
N MET A 121 0.21 1.57 30.25
CA MET A 121 -0.68 2.53 29.58
C MET A 121 -1.49 3.38 30.55
N PHE A 122 -1.78 2.86 31.75
CA PHE A 122 -2.60 3.55 32.74
C PHE A 122 -1.77 4.50 33.63
N LEU A 123 -0.57 4.07 34.06
CA LEU A 123 0.26 4.85 34.98
C LEU A 123 1.14 5.89 34.29
N LEU A 124 1.59 5.64 33.05
CA LEU A 124 2.52 6.55 32.37
C LEU A 124 1.76 7.59 31.56
N LYS A 125 1.88 8.87 31.96
CA LYS A 125 1.18 10.01 31.33
C LYS A 125 1.79 10.47 30.00
N SER A 126 3.05 10.12 29.72
CA SER A 126 3.69 10.47 28.45
C SER A 126 3.01 9.77 27.29
N ARG A 127 2.68 10.53 26.23
CA ARG A 127 2.00 10.02 25.02
C ARG A 127 2.69 8.79 24.43
N THR A 128 4.02 8.83 24.31
CA THR A 128 4.81 7.72 23.77
C THR A 128 4.63 6.47 24.62
N TRP A 129 4.88 6.57 25.93
CA TRP A 129 4.79 5.43 26.82
C TRP A 129 3.37 4.90 26.99
N HIS A 130 2.35 5.77 26.95
CA HIS A 130 0.95 5.36 26.93
C HIS A 130 0.64 4.47 25.73
N TYR A 131 1.02 4.88 24.52
CA TYR A 131 0.79 4.06 23.33
C TYR A 131 1.70 2.83 23.27
N THR A 132 2.93 2.88 23.80
CA THR A 132 3.78 1.70 23.96
C THR A 132 3.10 0.67 24.86
N GLY A 133 2.54 1.10 26.00
CA GLY A 133 1.75 0.23 26.88
C GLY A 133 0.55 -0.39 26.16
N ARG A 134 -0.17 0.40 25.34
CA ARG A 134 -1.28 -0.11 24.52
C ARG A 134 -0.83 -1.13 23.47
N VAL A 135 0.33 -0.95 22.84
CA VAL A 135 0.90 -1.94 21.92
C VAL A 135 1.22 -3.23 22.65
N ILE A 136 1.92 -3.15 23.80
CA ILE A 136 2.26 -4.32 24.63
C ILE A 136 0.98 -5.05 25.07
N PHE A 137 -0.01 -4.32 25.59
CA PHE A 137 -1.32 -4.87 25.97
C PHE A 137 -2.00 -5.58 24.80
N SER A 138 -1.99 -4.97 23.62
CA SER A 138 -2.62 -5.53 22.42
C SER A 138 -1.92 -6.80 21.96
N PHE A 139 -0.58 -6.88 22.00
CA PHE A 139 0.15 -8.13 21.77
C PHE A 139 -0.22 -9.20 22.81
N GLY A 140 -0.39 -8.80 24.06
CA GLY A 140 -0.90 -9.68 25.12
C GLY A 140 -2.26 -10.31 24.76
N LEU A 141 -3.20 -9.50 24.25
CA LEU A 141 -4.50 -10.00 23.77
C LEU A 141 -4.38 -10.92 22.56
N VAL A 142 -3.49 -10.62 21.60
CA VAL A 142 -3.21 -11.50 20.46
C VAL A 142 -2.80 -12.88 20.96
N PHE A 143 -1.83 -12.91 21.87
CA PHE A 143 -1.31 -14.16 22.40
C PHE A 143 -2.32 -14.90 23.29
N LEU A 144 -3.15 -14.18 24.05
CA LEU A 144 -4.26 -14.78 24.80
C LEU A 144 -5.30 -15.40 23.85
N GLY A 145 -5.66 -14.70 22.78
CA GLY A 145 -6.55 -15.21 21.75
C GLY A 145 -6.03 -16.50 21.10
N MET A 146 -4.71 -16.57 20.83
CA MET A 146 -4.06 -17.80 20.37
C MET A 146 -4.17 -18.95 21.38
N ALA A 147 -4.00 -18.66 22.67
CA ALA A 147 -4.13 -19.68 23.73
C ALA A 147 -5.57 -20.21 23.83
N VAL A 148 -6.55 -19.32 23.83
CA VAL A 148 -7.98 -19.69 23.84
C VAL A 148 -8.36 -20.52 22.61
N LEU A 149 -7.85 -20.14 21.43
CA LEU A 149 -8.04 -20.91 20.20
C LEU A 149 -7.46 -22.33 20.32
N ARG A 150 -6.22 -22.45 20.80
CA ARG A 150 -5.58 -23.75 21.03
C ARG A 150 -6.43 -24.64 21.94
N ASP A 151 -6.94 -24.11 23.03
CA ASP A 151 -7.73 -24.87 24.00
C ASP A 151 -9.11 -25.25 23.44
N GLY A 152 -9.73 -24.38 22.63
CA GLY A 152 -10.97 -24.68 21.92
C GLY A 152 -10.81 -25.73 20.80
N ILE A 153 -9.60 -25.84 20.23
CA ILE A 153 -9.25 -26.79 19.16
C ILE A 153 -8.88 -28.18 19.70
N ALA A 154 -8.27 -28.26 20.89
CA ALA A 154 -7.76 -29.53 21.43
C ALA A 154 -8.79 -30.69 21.41
N PRO A 155 -10.09 -30.50 21.70
CA PRO A 155 -11.08 -31.58 21.69
C PRO A 155 -11.45 -32.08 20.29
N ILE A 156 -11.20 -31.29 19.25
CA ILE A 156 -11.63 -31.58 17.87
C ILE A 156 -10.50 -32.11 16.99
N GLN A 157 -9.23 -32.07 17.43
CA GLN A 157 -8.09 -32.59 16.67
C GLN A 157 -8.29 -34.04 16.19
N ASN A 158 -8.99 -34.86 16.97
CA ASN A 158 -9.24 -36.28 16.65
C ASN A 158 -10.53 -36.50 15.83
N ASN A 159 -11.17 -35.44 15.34
CA ASN A 159 -12.39 -35.56 14.55
C ASN A 159 -12.06 -36.01 13.11
N PRO A 160 -12.62 -37.13 12.61
CA PRO A 160 -12.38 -37.62 11.25
C PRO A 160 -12.64 -36.59 10.15
N ALA A 161 -13.60 -35.67 10.35
CA ALA A 161 -13.88 -34.61 9.38
C ALA A 161 -12.72 -33.60 9.26
N ILE A 162 -12.04 -33.30 10.38
CA ILE A 162 -10.88 -32.40 10.37
C ILE A 162 -9.69 -33.10 9.71
N SER A 163 -9.43 -34.36 10.03
CA SER A 163 -8.38 -35.14 9.39
C SER A 163 -8.59 -35.27 7.87
N ALA A 164 -9.84 -35.49 7.43
CA ALA A 164 -10.17 -35.53 6.00
C ALA A 164 -9.96 -34.17 5.30
N MET A 165 -10.33 -33.08 5.95
CA MET A 165 -10.11 -31.72 5.43
C MET A 165 -8.62 -31.38 5.33
N VAL A 166 -7.83 -31.76 6.34
CA VAL A 166 -6.36 -31.62 6.35
C VAL A 166 -5.75 -32.43 5.20
N GLY A 167 -6.14 -33.71 5.05
CA GLY A 167 -5.65 -34.56 3.95
C GLY A 167 -6.02 -34.04 2.56
N PHE A 168 -7.21 -33.44 2.40
CA PHE A 168 -7.56 -32.77 1.15
C PHE A 168 -6.61 -31.60 0.84
N PHE A 169 -6.35 -30.73 1.83
CA PHE A 169 -5.44 -29.61 1.64
C PHE A 169 -4.00 -30.03 1.35
N GLU A 170 -3.51 -31.11 1.97
CA GLU A 170 -2.19 -31.68 1.67
C GLU A 170 -2.09 -32.15 0.21
N SER A 171 -3.16 -32.75 -0.32
CA SER A 171 -3.19 -33.26 -1.70
C SER A 171 -3.31 -32.18 -2.78
N ALA A 172 -3.72 -30.97 -2.41
CA ALA A 172 -4.11 -29.91 -3.34
C ALA A 172 -3.39 -28.57 -3.09
N PRO A 173 -2.03 -28.51 -3.11
CA PRO A 173 -1.26 -27.33 -2.72
C PRO A 173 -1.58 -26.09 -3.57
N PHE A 174 -1.94 -26.26 -4.84
CA PHE A 174 -2.35 -25.15 -5.71
C PHE A 174 -3.61 -24.45 -5.18
N TRP A 175 -4.65 -25.22 -4.85
CA TRP A 175 -5.90 -24.67 -4.31
C TRP A 175 -5.71 -24.06 -2.92
N VAL A 176 -4.78 -24.59 -2.14
CA VAL A 176 -4.37 -24.00 -0.85
C VAL A 176 -3.69 -22.65 -1.07
N ALA A 177 -2.84 -22.50 -2.10
CA ALA A 177 -2.28 -21.19 -2.46
C ALA A 177 -3.37 -20.21 -2.93
N VAL A 178 -4.33 -20.66 -3.75
CA VAL A 178 -5.48 -19.85 -4.17
C VAL A 178 -6.31 -19.40 -2.96
N LEU A 179 -6.52 -20.28 -1.97
CA LEU A 179 -7.19 -19.92 -0.72
C LEU A 179 -6.41 -18.83 0.04
N GLY A 180 -5.08 -18.97 0.16
CA GLY A 180 -4.24 -17.94 0.76
C GLY A 180 -4.35 -16.59 0.05
N PHE A 181 -4.36 -16.61 -1.29
CA PHE A 181 -4.57 -15.42 -2.12
C PHE A 181 -5.94 -14.78 -1.86
N ALA A 182 -7.01 -15.58 -1.87
CA ALA A 182 -8.37 -15.11 -1.66
C ALA A 182 -8.56 -14.51 -0.26
N LEU A 183 -8.06 -15.18 0.77
CA LEU A 183 -8.12 -14.68 2.15
C LEU A 183 -7.31 -13.39 2.32
N ALA A 184 -6.12 -13.30 1.73
CA ALA A 184 -5.30 -12.09 1.84
C ALA A 184 -5.87 -10.92 1.04
N THR A 185 -6.58 -11.19 -0.06
CA THR A 185 -7.33 -10.20 -0.81
C THR A 185 -8.52 -9.70 0.01
N LEU A 186 -9.30 -10.62 0.60
CA LEU A 186 -10.47 -10.30 1.42
C LEU A 186 -10.10 -9.48 2.66
N PHE A 187 -9.08 -9.92 3.40
CA PHE A 187 -8.56 -9.20 4.57
C PHE A 187 -7.63 -8.05 4.21
N GLN A 188 -7.28 -7.90 2.93
CA GLN A 188 -6.33 -6.90 2.42
C GLN A 188 -4.99 -6.92 3.17
N SER A 189 -4.59 -8.10 3.67
CA SER A 189 -3.46 -8.26 4.58
C SER A 189 -2.93 -9.69 4.59
N SER A 190 -1.65 -9.87 4.24
CA SER A 190 -0.95 -11.16 4.40
C SER A 190 -0.72 -11.47 5.89
N THR A 191 -0.41 -10.46 6.72
CA THR A 191 -0.20 -10.63 8.17
C THR A 191 -1.43 -11.22 8.86
N ALA A 192 -2.64 -10.83 8.45
CA ALA A 192 -3.87 -11.38 9.02
C ALA A 192 -4.02 -12.87 8.70
N VAL A 193 -3.81 -13.26 7.44
CA VAL A 193 -3.85 -14.67 7.00
C VAL A 193 -2.77 -15.50 7.68
N LEU A 194 -1.54 -15.01 7.70
CA LEU A 194 -0.42 -15.67 8.37
C LEU A 194 -0.68 -15.79 9.87
N GLY A 195 -1.28 -14.78 10.49
CA GLY A 195 -1.71 -14.81 11.89
C GLY A 195 -2.69 -15.96 12.19
N LEU A 196 -3.68 -16.15 11.31
CA LEU A 196 -4.61 -17.28 11.40
C LEU A 196 -3.86 -18.62 11.31
N PHE A 197 -2.99 -18.79 10.31
CA PHE A 197 -2.24 -20.03 10.10
C PHE A 197 -1.20 -20.30 11.21
N LEU A 198 -0.55 -19.26 11.75
CA LEU A 198 0.28 -19.37 12.94
C LEU A 198 -0.52 -19.93 14.13
N THR A 199 -1.76 -19.47 14.29
CA THR A 199 -2.62 -19.92 15.38
C THR A 199 -3.03 -21.38 15.22
N LEU A 200 -3.42 -21.78 14.00
CA LEU A 200 -3.70 -23.18 13.68
C LEU A 200 -2.47 -24.08 13.87
N ALA A 201 -1.27 -23.57 13.54
CA ALA A 201 -0.01 -24.28 13.73
C ALA A 201 0.39 -24.39 15.22
N PHE A 202 0.14 -23.35 16.03
CA PHE A 202 0.32 -23.44 17.49
C PHE A 202 -0.63 -24.46 18.11
N ALA A 203 -1.83 -24.59 17.54
CA ALA A 203 -2.81 -25.59 17.91
C ALA A 203 -2.57 -26.96 17.24
N GLY A 204 -1.49 -27.14 16.47
CA GLY A 204 -1.13 -28.42 15.85
C GLY A 204 -2.12 -28.95 14.81
N ILE A 205 -3.02 -28.12 14.28
CA ILE A 205 -3.95 -28.53 13.20
C ILE A 205 -3.25 -28.56 11.85
N VAL A 206 -2.48 -27.52 11.56
CA VAL A 206 -1.81 -27.36 10.26
C VAL A 206 -0.31 -27.51 10.44
N ASP A 207 0.31 -28.15 9.46
CA ASP A 207 1.74 -28.35 9.41
C ASP A 207 2.38 -27.36 8.42
N LEU A 208 3.66 -27.56 8.13
CA LEU A 208 4.37 -26.73 7.16
C LEU A 208 3.92 -26.98 5.71
N HIS A 209 3.57 -28.22 5.34
CA HIS A 209 3.15 -28.56 3.97
C HIS A 209 1.89 -27.79 3.55
N ILE A 210 0.89 -27.70 4.45
CA ILE A 210 -0.32 -26.93 4.18
C ILE A 210 -0.03 -25.42 4.23
N SER A 211 0.82 -24.98 5.15
CA SER A 211 1.03 -23.56 5.40
C SER A 211 1.87 -22.86 4.33
N LEU A 212 2.81 -23.56 3.68
CA LEU A 212 3.70 -22.99 2.66
C LEU A 212 2.95 -22.44 1.44
N PRO A 213 2.05 -23.21 0.78
CA PRO A 213 1.24 -22.67 -0.32
C PRO A 213 0.41 -21.46 0.11
N VAL A 214 -0.14 -21.46 1.33
CA VAL A 214 -0.87 -20.31 1.87
C VAL A 214 0.02 -19.08 2.00
N VAL A 215 1.26 -19.24 2.49
CA VAL A 215 2.22 -18.14 2.58
C VAL A 215 2.49 -17.53 1.20
N ILE A 216 2.67 -18.37 0.18
CA ILE A 216 2.88 -17.92 -1.21
C ILE A 216 1.65 -17.14 -1.71
N GLY A 217 0.47 -17.74 -1.59
CA GLY A 217 -0.79 -17.12 -2.01
C GLY A 217 -1.08 -15.81 -1.30
N ALA A 218 -0.93 -15.78 0.03
CA ALA A 218 -1.21 -14.62 0.85
C ALA A 218 -0.30 -13.44 0.52
N ASN A 219 0.96 -13.71 0.19
CA ASN A 219 1.91 -12.68 -0.24
C ASN A 219 1.47 -12.00 -1.54
N VAL A 220 0.94 -12.75 -2.51
CA VAL A 220 0.41 -12.19 -3.76
C VAL A 220 -0.94 -11.51 -3.53
N GLY A 221 -1.86 -12.14 -2.77
CA GLY A 221 -3.19 -11.61 -2.51
C GLY A 221 -3.16 -10.27 -1.76
N SER A 222 -2.20 -10.08 -0.86
CA SER A 222 -2.03 -8.80 -0.15
C SER A 222 -1.74 -7.61 -1.06
N CYS A 223 -1.29 -7.82 -2.30
CA CYS A 223 -1.07 -6.75 -3.28
C CYS A 223 -2.39 -6.14 -3.79
N MET A 224 -3.52 -6.84 -3.64
CA MET A 224 -4.82 -6.38 -4.16
C MET A 224 -5.32 -5.10 -3.48
N ILE A 225 -4.89 -4.82 -2.24
CA ILE A 225 -5.18 -3.53 -1.58
C ILE A 225 -4.66 -2.34 -2.40
N GLY A 226 -3.47 -2.48 -3.00
CA GLY A 226 -2.90 -1.46 -3.87
C GLY A 226 -3.67 -1.37 -5.18
N VAL A 227 -4.06 -2.52 -5.75
CA VAL A 227 -4.83 -2.57 -7.01
C VAL A 227 -6.14 -1.81 -6.86
N ILE A 228 -6.88 -2.08 -5.78
CA ILE A 228 -8.12 -1.39 -5.45
C ILE A 228 -7.83 0.10 -5.16
N GLY A 229 -6.78 0.40 -4.41
CA GLY A 229 -6.42 1.78 -4.04
C GLY A 229 -5.91 2.66 -5.19
N ALA A 230 -5.47 2.07 -6.30
CA ALA A 230 -5.02 2.78 -7.50
C ALA A 230 -6.12 2.91 -8.58
N ILE A 231 -7.32 2.39 -8.33
CA ILE A 231 -8.48 2.61 -9.21
C ILE A 231 -8.74 4.12 -9.29
N GLY A 232 -8.88 4.66 -10.50
CA GLY A 232 -9.04 6.11 -10.72
C GLY A 232 -7.75 6.94 -10.54
N GLY A 233 -6.63 6.33 -10.14
CA GLY A 233 -5.35 7.03 -9.96
C GLY A 233 -4.59 7.35 -11.25
N LYS A 234 -3.55 8.18 -11.13
CA LYS A 234 -2.63 8.53 -12.22
C LYS A 234 -1.79 7.32 -12.67
N ALA A 235 -1.16 7.45 -13.84
CA ALA A 235 -0.30 6.40 -14.41
C ALA A 235 0.79 5.92 -13.43
N GLU A 236 1.47 6.85 -12.75
CA GLU A 236 2.50 6.52 -11.75
C GLU A 236 1.96 5.69 -10.57
N ALA A 237 0.77 6.02 -10.06
CA ALA A 237 0.13 5.23 -9.00
C ALA A 237 -0.18 3.80 -9.46
N LYS A 238 -0.71 3.64 -10.68
CA LYS A 238 -0.97 2.33 -11.27
C LYS A 238 0.33 1.53 -11.46
N ARG A 239 1.39 2.17 -11.97
CA ARG A 239 2.72 1.54 -12.17
C ARG A 239 3.31 1.02 -10.87
N ILE A 240 3.24 1.78 -9.78
CA ILE A 240 3.72 1.36 -8.45
C ILE A 240 3.07 0.06 -8.00
N VAL A 241 1.74 -0.04 -8.16
CA VAL A 241 1.00 -1.21 -7.74
C VAL A 241 1.29 -2.42 -8.61
N TRP A 242 1.31 -2.24 -9.93
CA TRP A 242 1.67 -3.32 -10.85
C TRP A 242 3.09 -3.82 -10.63
N THR A 243 4.01 -2.93 -10.28
CA THR A 243 5.38 -3.29 -9.91
C THR A 243 5.40 -4.25 -8.73
N GLN A 244 4.70 -3.91 -7.64
CA GLN A 244 4.63 -4.79 -6.47
C GLN A 244 4.01 -6.14 -6.82
N LEU A 245 2.87 -6.12 -7.53
CA LEU A 245 2.15 -7.33 -7.90
C LEU A 245 3.01 -8.24 -8.77
N LEU A 246 3.63 -7.72 -9.84
CA LEU A 246 4.45 -8.52 -10.76
C LEU A 246 5.69 -9.09 -10.07
N MET A 247 6.40 -8.31 -9.24
CA MET A 247 7.54 -8.81 -8.48
C MET A 247 7.17 -9.96 -7.55
N LYS A 248 6.09 -9.80 -6.76
CA LYS A 248 5.63 -10.85 -5.84
C LYS A 248 5.09 -12.06 -6.59
N THR A 249 4.32 -11.88 -7.65
CA THR A 249 3.81 -12.99 -8.48
C THR A 249 4.94 -13.77 -9.13
N PHE A 250 5.99 -13.10 -9.63
CA PHE A 250 7.15 -13.76 -10.21
C PHE A 250 7.84 -14.69 -9.20
N VAL A 251 8.11 -14.19 -7.99
CA VAL A 251 8.72 -15.01 -6.92
C VAL A 251 7.78 -16.11 -6.45
N ALA A 252 6.47 -15.84 -6.39
CA ALA A 252 5.47 -16.85 -6.05
C ALA A 252 5.46 -18.02 -7.03
N ILE A 253 5.54 -17.75 -8.34
CA ILE A 253 5.61 -18.80 -9.37
C ILE A 253 6.88 -19.65 -9.18
N ILE A 254 8.04 -19.00 -8.97
CA ILE A 254 9.31 -19.71 -8.75
C ILE A 254 9.25 -20.59 -7.50
N LEU A 255 8.82 -20.02 -6.36
CA LEU A 255 8.76 -20.75 -5.10
C LEU A 255 7.70 -21.84 -5.11
N PHE A 256 6.60 -21.67 -5.84
CA PHE A 256 5.58 -22.69 -6.00
C PHE A 256 6.08 -23.84 -6.90
N ALA A 257 6.77 -23.53 -8.00
CA ALA A 257 7.40 -24.54 -8.85
C ALA A 257 8.49 -25.33 -8.11
N LEU A 258 9.20 -24.69 -7.18
CA LEU A 258 10.24 -25.28 -6.35
C LEU A 258 9.76 -25.60 -4.93
N LEU A 259 8.47 -25.83 -4.74
CA LEU A 259 7.85 -25.99 -3.42
C LEU A 259 8.54 -27.04 -2.51
N PRO A 260 8.94 -28.24 -3.00
CA PRO A 260 9.65 -29.21 -2.16
C PRO A 260 11.00 -28.69 -1.64
N TYR A 261 11.77 -27.99 -2.48
CA TYR A 261 13.06 -27.40 -2.10
C TYR A 261 12.87 -26.22 -1.16
N TYR A 262 11.85 -25.40 -1.42
CA TYR A 262 11.47 -24.30 -0.54
C TYR A 262 11.13 -24.82 0.86
N GLN A 263 10.35 -25.90 0.93
CA GLN A 263 10.02 -26.57 2.18
C GLN A 263 11.26 -27.11 2.90
N GLN A 264 12.10 -27.87 2.19
CA GLN A 264 13.32 -28.44 2.76
C GLN A 264 14.24 -27.36 3.32
N PHE A 265 14.39 -26.24 2.61
CA PHE A 265 15.20 -25.11 3.07
C PHE A 265 14.63 -24.45 4.33
N VAL A 266 13.29 -24.25 4.38
CA VAL A 266 12.62 -23.70 5.57
C VAL A 266 12.76 -24.66 6.77
N GLN A 267 12.68 -25.97 6.54
CA GLN A 267 12.92 -26.98 7.56
C GLN A 267 14.37 -27.00 8.03
N TRP A 268 15.33 -26.82 7.12
CA TRP A 268 16.76 -26.76 7.43
C TRP A 268 17.13 -25.56 8.33
N ILE A 269 16.51 -24.40 8.15
CA ILE A 269 16.64 -23.26 9.09
C ILE A 269 16.21 -23.67 10.51
N GLY A 270 15.28 -24.61 10.63
CA GLY A 270 14.82 -25.17 11.89
C GLY A 270 13.76 -24.32 12.61
N GLY A 271 13.46 -24.73 13.84
CA GLY A 271 12.40 -24.15 14.66
C GLY A 271 11.06 -24.90 14.55
N SER A 272 10.09 -24.51 15.38
CA SER A 272 8.73 -25.07 15.35
C SER A 272 7.96 -24.65 14.10
N VAL A 273 6.90 -25.38 13.72
CA VAL A 273 6.04 -25.05 12.56
C VAL A 273 5.65 -23.55 12.48
N PRO A 274 5.19 -22.88 13.55
CA PRO A 274 4.93 -21.44 13.50
C PRO A 274 6.15 -20.58 13.11
N ARG A 275 7.34 -20.94 13.59
CA ARG A 275 8.60 -20.28 13.21
C ARG A 275 8.93 -20.53 11.75
N GLN A 276 8.72 -21.76 11.27
CA GLN A 276 8.91 -22.11 9.86
C GLN A 276 7.96 -21.32 8.95
N ILE A 277 6.69 -21.12 9.33
CA ILE A 277 5.74 -20.27 8.59
C ILE A 277 6.24 -18.82 8.51
N ALA A 278 6.71 -18.25 9.63
CA ALA A 278 7.27 -16.90 9.64
C ALA A 278 8.57 -16.79 8.81
N ASN A 279 9.43 -17.80 8.88
CA ASN A 279 10.67 -17.88 8.10
C ASN A 279 10.37 -17.98 6.60
N ALA A 280 9.38 -18.80 6.21
CA ALA A 280 8.90 -18.91 4.84
C ALA A 280 8.45 -17.53 4.33
N HIS A 281 7.58 -16.84 5.08
CA HIS A 281 7.13 -15.50 4.71
C HIS A 281 8.30 -14.50 4.58
N THR A 282 9.23 -14.52 5.53
CA THR A 282 10.42 -13.65 5.49
C THR A 282 11.30 -13.95 4.29
N MET A 283 11.53 -15.22 3.99
CA MET A 283 12.35 -15.64 2.85
C MET A 283 11.72 -15.24 1.52
N PHE A 284 10.39 -15.34 1.39
CA PHE A 284 9.68 -14.85 0.21
C PHE A 284 10.04 -13.38 -0.08
N ASP A 285 9.88 -12.49 0.89
CA ASP A 285 10.13 -11.06 0.70
C ASP A 285 11.64 -10.73 0.56
N ILE A 286 12.53 -11.51 1.20
CA ILE A 286 13.97 -11.41 0.97
C ILE A 286 14.33 -11.82 -0.47
N LEU A 287 13.75 -12.89 -1.01
CA LEU A 287 13.98 -13.31 -2.39
C LEU A 287 13.48 -12.26 -3.38
N VAL A 288 12.31 -11.66 -3.13
CA VAL A 288 11.83 -10.51 -3.92
C VAL A 288 12.86 -9.38 -3.88
N ALA A 289 13.38 -9.01 -2.70
CA ALA A 289 14.39 -7.97 -2.58
C ALA A 289 15.69 -8.32 -3.32
N ILE A 290 16.23 -9.53 -3.14
CA ILE A 290 17.48 -9.97 -3.79
C ILE A 290 17.35 -9.97 -5.31
N LEU A 291 16.22 -10.47 -5.83
CA LEU A 291 16.01 -10.58 -7.27
C LEU A 291 15.77 -9.25 -7.95
N PHE A 292 15.13 -8.27 -7.29
CA PHE A 292 14.71 -7.02 -7.95
C PHE A 292 15.47 -5.77 -7.50
N TYR A 293 16.06 -5.75 -6.30
CA TYR A 293 16.79 -4.57 -5.80
C TYR A 293 17.98 -4.17 -6.70
N PRO A 294 18.86 -5.11 -7.16
CA PRO A 294 19.97 -4.76 -8.06
C PRO A 294 19.49 -4.22 -9.41
N PHE A 295 18.31 -4.65 -9.85
CA PHE A 295 17.72 -4.31 -11.15
C PHE A 295 16.65 -3.22 -11.06
N ALA A 296 16.51 -2.52 -9.92
CA ALA A 296 15.46 -1.53 -9.72
C ALA A 296 15.39 -0.47 -10.83
N GLY A 297 16.55 -0.01 -11.33
CA GLY A 297 16.62 0.94 -12.44
C GLY A 297 16.20 0.38 -13.80
N LYS A 298 16.20 -0.94 -13.99
CA LYS A 298 15.70 -1.61 -15.20
C LYS A 298 14.23 -2.00 -15.09
N VAL A 299 13.74 -2.22 -13.86
CA VAL A 299 12.35 -2.56 -13.64
C VAL A 299 11.43 -1.38 -13.93
N ALA A 300 11.81 -0.15 -13.56
CA ALA A 300 10.96 1.01 -13.84
C ALA A 300 10.67 1.20 -15.34
N PRO A 301 11.65 1.24 -16.26
CA PRO A 301 11.39 1.35 -17.70
C PRO A 301 10.59 0.17 -18.27
N PHE A 302 10.78 -1.04 -17.73
CA PHE A 302 10.01 -2.21 -18.14
C PHE A 302 8.52 -2.04 -17.79
N ILE A 303 8.23 -1.61 -16.56
CA ILE A 303 6.86 -1.36 -16.11
C ILE A 303 6.24 -0.18 -16.84
N GLU A 304 7.00 0.89 -17.12
CA GLU A 304 6.53 2.05 -17.87
C GLU A 304 6.13 1.68 -19.32
N ARG A 305 6.81 0.71 -19.93
CA ARG A 305 6.45 0.16 -21.25
C ARG A 305 5.21 -0.73 -21.18
N LEU A 306 5.06 -1.52 -20.13
CA LEU A 306 3.91 -2.41 -19.96
C LEU A 306 2.64 -1.64 -19.59
N PHE A 307 2.79 -0.55 -18.83
CA PHE A 307 1.73 0.36 -18.41
C PHE A 307 2.08 1.79 -18.85
N PRO A 308 1.93 2.10 -20.15
CA PRO A 308 2.19 3.44 -20.65
C PRO A 308 1.23 4.44 -20.00
N ALA A 309 1.73 5.64 -19.75
CA ALA A 309 0.84 6.74 -19.40
C ALA A 309 -0.08 6.99 -20.60
N PRO A 310 -1.33 7.44 -20.38
CA PRO A 310 -2.12 8.01 -21.46
C PRO A 310 -1.25 9.04 -22.18
N PRO A 311 -1.36 9.16 -23.51
CA PRO A 311 -0.68 10.25 -24.23
C PRO A 311 -0.98 11.55 -23.48
N GLU A 312 0.04 12.37 -23.26
CA GLU A 312 -0.21 13.72 -22.75
C GLU A 312 -1.27 14.31 -23.67
N LYS A 313 -2.32 14.89 -23.06
CA LYS A 313 -3.31 15.61 -23.84
C LYS A 313 -2.53 16.58 -24.74
N PRO A 314 -2.93 16.75 -26.01
CA PRO A 314 -2.32 17.72 -26.90
C PRO A 314 -2.13 19.04 -26.15
N GLU A 315 -1.09 19.78 -26.47
CA GLU A 315 -0.81 21.04 -25.76
C GLU A 315 -2.04 21.98 -25.82
N SER A 316 -2.82 21.89 -26.89
CA SER A 316 -4.12 22.55 -27.11
C SER A 316 -5.28 22.09 -26.23
N GLN A 317 -5.14 21.03 -25.42
CA GLN A 317 -6.21 20.52 -24.56
C GLN A 317 -5.95 20.81 -23.07
N PRO A 318 -7.01 21.02 -22.29
CA PRO A 318 -6.89 21.32 -20.87
C PRO A 318 -6.36 20.12 -20.08
N ARG A 319 -5.30 20.31 -19.30
CA ARG A 319 -4.58 19.24 -18.58
C ARG A 319 -5.16 18.98 -17.19
N TYR A 320 -5.56 20.03 -16.48
CA TYR A 320 -5.96 20.00 -15.09
C TYR A 320 -7.47 20.05 -14.90
N LEU A 321 -8.24 20.49 -15.91
CA LEU A 321 -9.69 20.59 -15.84
C LEU A 321 -10.33 19.19 -15.90
N ASP A 322 -11.01 18.81 -14.82
CA ASP A 322 -11.77 17.57 -14.69
C ASP A 322 -13.23 17.89 -14.31
N ARG A 323 -14.18 17.51 -15.17
CA ARG A 323 -15.61 17.79 -14.94
C ARG A 323 -16.15 17.13 -13.67
N SER A 324 -15.55 16.05 -13.18
CA SER A 324 -15.95 15.43 -11.90
C SER A 324 -15.63 16.32 -10.69
N ALA A 325 -14.69 17.28 -10.83
CA ALA A 325 -14.36 18.23 -9.78
C ALA A 325 -15.42 19.33 -9.61
N LEU A 326 -16.37 19.49 -10.55
CA LEU A 326 -17.44 20.48 -10.47
C LEU A 326 -18.36 20.28 -9.25
N GLU A 327 -18.40 19.07 -8.68
CA GLU A 327 -19.11 18.77 -7.43
C GLU A 327 -18.46 19.45 -6.19
N ASN A 328 -17.24 19.97 -6.32
CA ASN A 328 -16.55 20.69 -5.25
C ASN A 328 -15.96 22.00 -5.78
N PRO A 329 -16.64 23.15 -5.58
CA PRO A 329 -16.24 24.42 -6.18
C PRO A 329 -14.81 24.85 -5.85
N LEU A 330 -14.34 24.63 -4.61
CA LEU A 330 -12.96 24.96 -4.21
C LEU A 330 -11.91 24.13 -4.98
N VAL A 331 -12.18 22.84 -5.19
CA VAL A 331 -11.29 21.96 -5.97
C VAL A 331 -11.33 22.33 -7.45
N ALA A 332 -12.50 22.62 -8.00
CA ALA A 332 -12.68 23.08 -9.38
C ALA A 332 -11.90 24.38 -9.62
N MET A 333 -12.01 25.37 -8.74
CA MET A 333 -11.27 26.62 -8.86
C MET A 333 -9.77 26.43 -8.78
N GLY A 334 -9.29 25.57 -7.86
CA GLY A 334 -7.87 25.22 -7.79
C GLY A 334 -7.35 24.45 -9.02
N GLN A 335 -8.22 23.81 -9.80
CA GLN A 335 -7.87 23.25 -11.11
C GLN A 335 -7.82 24.34 -12.18
N ALA A 336 -8.83 25.22 -12.22
CA ALA A 336 -8.88 26.35 -13.15
C ALA A 336 -7.66 27.28 -13.00
N THR A 337 -7.27 27.64 -11.76
CA THR A 337 -6.06 28.44 -11.50
C THR A 337 -4.80 27.77 -12.07
N ARG A 338 -4.67 26.45 -11.96
CA ARG A 338 -3.51 25.72 -12.53
C ARG A 338 -3.51 25.72 -14.04
N GLU A 339 -4.67 25.66 -14.67
CA GLU A 339 -4.76 25.74 -16.13
C GLU A 339 -4.48 27.17 -16.63
N ILE A 340 -4.96 28.20 -15.93
CA ILE A 340 -4.64 29.62 -16.23
C ILE A 340 -3.14 29.89 -16.09
N MET A 341 -2.51 29.39 -15.03
CA MET A 341 -1.05 29.52 -14.86
C MET A 341 -0.29 28.86 -16.01
N ARG A 342 -0.74 27.69 -16.48
CA ARG A 342 -0.16 27.00 -17.64
C ARG A 342 -0.35 27.81 -18.93
N MET A 343 -1.54 28.39 -19.15
CA MET A 343 -1.82 29.27 -20.28
C MET A 343 -0.89 30.49 -20.25
N GLY A 344 -0.71 31.10 -19.08
CA GLY A 344 0.23 32.21 -18.88
C GLY A 344 1.70 31.86 -19.15
N GLU A 345 2.15 30.64 -18.82
CA GLU A 345 3.49 30.16 -19.18
C GLU A 345 3.68 30.07 -20.72
N ILE A 346 2.63 29.67 -21.45
CA ILE A 346 2.64 29.60 -22.92
C ILE A 346 2.73 31.01 -23.51
N VAL A 347 1.88 31.94 -23.04
CA VAL A 347 1.87 33.35 -23.47
C VAL A 347 3.22 34.02 -23.16
N GLN A 348 3.80 33.78 -21.99
CA GLN A 348 5.12 34.29 -21.64
C GLN A 348 6.21 33.75 -22.58
N GLY A 349 6.12 32.48 -22.97
CA GLY A 349 6.99 31.88 -23.99
C GLY A 349 6.82 32.54 -25.36
N MET A 350 5.58 32.81 -25.77
CA MET A 350 5.28 33.53 -27.02
C MET A 350 5.88 34.93 -27.03
N LEU A 351 5.75 35.69 -25.94
CA LEU A 351 6.36 37.02 -25.80
C LEU A 351 7.89 36.99 -25.82
N ALA A 352 8.51 35.99 -25.20
CA ALA A 352 9.97 35.82 -25.21
C ALA A 352 10.51 35.47 -26.61
N ASP A 353 9.73 34.72 -27.39
CA ASP A 353 10.12 34.30 -28.73
C ASP A 353 9.75 35.32 -29.82
N TRP A 354 8.79 36.22 -29.58
CA TRP A 354 8.35 37.27 -30.52
C TRP A 354 9.52 38.06 -31.12
N GLY A 355 10.46 38.52 -30.28
CA GLY A 355 11.62 39.27 -30.73
C GLY A 355 12.51 38.46 -31.68
N LYS A 356 12.69 37.16 -31.41
CA LYS A 356 13.45 36.29 -32.29
C LYS A 356 12.75 36.15 -33.65
N VAL A 357 11.45 35.90 -33.65
CA VAL A 357 10.65 35.78 -34.88
C VAL A 357 10.73 37.05 -35.72
N PHE A 358 10.57 38.22 -35.09
CA PHE A 358 10.57 39.51 -35.78
C PHE A 358 11.93 39.85 -36.40
N PHE A 359 13.03 39.62 -35.68
CA PHE A 359 14.37 39.99 -36.16
C PHE A 359 15.02 38.94 -37.06
N SER A 360 14.67 37.65 -36.93
CA SER A 360 15.25 36.59 -37.76
C SER A 360 14.54 36.41 -39.10
N ASN A 361 13.29 36.88 -39.23
CA ASN A 361 12.42 36.68 -40.40
C ASN A 361 12.33 35.19 -40.81
N ASP A 362 12.32 34.29 -39.83
CA ASP A 362 12.24 32.85 -40.03
C ASP A 362 10.76 32.39 -40.13
N PRO A 363 10.30 31.90 -41.29
CA PRO A 363 8.93 31.45 -41.48
C PRO A 363 8.52 30.29 -40.58
N GLU A 364 9.46 29.45 -40.18
CA GLU A 364 9.18 28.28 -39.33
C GLU A 364 8.92 28.72 -37.88
N LEU A 365 9.71 29.67 -37.38
CA LEU A 365 9.46 30.27 -36.06
C LEU A 365 8.12 31.02 -36.02
N LEU A 366 7.74 31.69 -37.11
CA LEU A 366 6.42 32.34 -37.21
C LEU A 366 5.28 31.31 -37.15
N ARG A 367 5.39 30.18 -37.87
CA ARG A 367 4.38 29.10 -37.80
C ARG A 367 4.25 28.51 -36.41
N GLN A 368 5.37 28.31 -35.71
CA GLN A 368 5.36 27.80 -34.33
C GLN A 368 4.69 28.79 -33.36
N LEU A 369 4.92 30.09 -33.56
CA LEU A 369 4.26 31.13 -32.75
C LEU A 369 2.74 31.14 -32.98
N ILE A 370 2.29 31.06 -34.23
CA ILE A 370 0.85 30.97 -34.58
C ILE A 370 0.23 29.71 -33.99
N ALA A 371 0.90 28.55 -34.07
CA ALA A 371 0.38 27.32 -33.49
C ALA A 371 0.25 27.37 -31.95
N ARG A 372 1.08 28.18 -31.27
CA ARG A 372 0.95 28.42 -29.82
C ARG A 372 -0.23 29.35 -29.49
N ASP A 373 -0.53 30.30 -30.37
CA ASP A 373 -1.72 31.15 -30.27
C ASP A 373 -3.01 30.30 -30.29
N ASP A 374 -3.10 29.37 -31.26
CA ASP A 374 -4.22 28.41 -31.34
C ASP A 374 -4.37 27.58 -30.05
N ILE A 375 -3.25 27.24 -29.39
CA ILE A 375 -3.28 26.52 -28.11
C ILE A 375 -3.86 27.40 -27.00
N VAL A 376 -3.48 28.68 -26.94
CA VAL A 376 -4.00 29.63 -25.95
C VAL A 376 -5.51 29.78 -26.12
N ASP A 377 -6.01 29.96 -27.34
CA ASP A 377 -7.44 30.08 -27.64
C ASP A 377 -8.23 28.85 -27.14
N ASN A 378 -7.74 27.64 -27.45
CA ASN A 378 -8.40 26.42 -27.01
C ASN A 378 -8.41 26.27 -25.46
N LEU A 379 -7.34 26.72 -24.79
CA LEU A 379 -7.28 26.71 -23.33
C LEU A 379 -8.21 27.77 -22.73
N GLN A 380 -8.27 28.96 -23.31
CA GLN A 380 -9.17 30.03 -22.90
C GLN A 380 -10.63 29.57 -22.99
N GLU A 381 -11.04 28.96 -24.11
CA GLU A 381 -12.39 28.41 -24.28
C GLU A 381 -12.69 27.34 -23.23
N ALA A 382 -11.78 26.37 -23.05
CA ALA A 382 -11.96 25.30 -22.08
C ALA A 382 -12.03 25.77 -20.62
N ILE A 383 -11.20 26.76 -20.24
CA ILE A 383 -11.21 27.35 -18.89
C ILE A 383 -12.52 28.13 -18.67
N THR A 384 -12.94 28.90 -19.67
CA THR A 384 -14.19 29.69 -19.61
C THR A 384 -15.40 28.77 -19.47
N ASP A 385 -15.50 27.73 -20.30
CA ASP A 385 -16.54 26.71 -20.22
C ASP A 385 -16.56 26.01 -18.86
N PHE A 386 -15.38 25.75 -18.29
CA PHE A 386 -15.27 25.08 -17.00
C PHE A 386 -15.70 25.98 -15.84
N LEU A 387 -15.25 27.24 -15.82
CA LEU A 387 -15.61 28.23 -14.78
C LEU A 387 -17.09 28.59 -14.83
N THR A 388 -17.72 28.65 -16.01
CA THR A 388 -19.15 28.92 -16.15
C THR A 388 -20.05 27.77 -15.69
N GLN A 389 -19.53 26.54 -15.62
CA GLN A 389 -20.23 25.37 -15.11
C GLN A 389 -20.14 25.20 -13.58
N ILE A 390 -19.34 26.03 -12.90
CA ILE A 390 -19.27 26.02 -11.43
C ILE A 390 -20.57 26.60 -10.88
N ASN A 391 -21.23 25.85 -9.99
CA ASN A 391 -22.47 26.29 -9.36
C ASN A 391 -22.21 27.49 -8.44
N MET A 392 -22.64 28.67 -8.84
CA MET A 392 -22.42 29.92 -8.10
C MET A 392 -23.23 30.01 -6.80
N ASP A 393 -24.32 29.23 -6.68
CA ASP A 393 -25.20 29.25 -5.50
C ASP A 393 -24.56 28.61 -4.26
N GLU A 394 -23.46 27.87 -4.42
CA GLU A 394 -22.71 27.21 -3.32
C GLU A 394 -21.46 27.98 -2.90
N LEU A 395 -21.18 29.14 -3.50
CA LEU A 395 -19.98 29.93 -3.25
C LEU A 395 -20.18 30.95 -2.12
N ASP A 396 -19.15 31.13 -1.28
CA ASP A 396 -19.06 32.31 -0.43
C ASP A 396 -18.61 33.54 -1.25
N GLU A 397 -18.73 34.72 -0.65
CA GLU A 397 -18.51 36.02 -1.32
C GLU A 397 -17.06 36.17 -1.85
N ASP A 398 -16.09 35.63 -1.11
CA ASP A 398 -14.67 35.58 -1.48
C ASP A 398 -14.44 34.67 -2.69
N THR A 399 -15.07 33.49 -2.71
CA THR A 399 -14.91 32.49 -3.76
C THR A 399 -15.64 32.90 -5.04
N ALA A 400 -16.79 33.55 -4.94
CA ALA A 400 -17.48 34.16 -6.09
C ALA A 400 -16.62 35.26 -6.73
N SER A 401 -16.02 36.13 -5.91
CA SER A 401 -15.11 37.19 -6.37
C SER A 401 -13.88 36.61 -7.07
N LEU A 402 -13.30 35.54 -6.53
CA LEU A 402 -12.18 34.84 -7.15
C LEU A 402 -12.56 34.22 -8.49
N SER A 403 -13.77 33.66 -8.64
CA SER A 403 -14.22 33.06 -9.92
C SER A 403 -14.31 34.11 -11.02
N VAL A 404 -14.86 35.29 -10.71
CA VAL A 404 -14.91 36.42 -11.64
C VAL A 404 -13.51 36.90 -11.99
N ALA A 405 -12.60 36.99 -11.01
CA ALA A 405 -11.21 37.36 -11.25
C ALA A 405 -10.50 36.35 -12.18
N LEU A 406 -10.71 35.05 -11.97
CA LEU A 406 -10.13 34.02 -12.83
C LEU A 406 -10.66 34.10 -14.27
N LEU A 407 -11.96 34.35 -14.47
CA LEU A 407 -12.51 34.60 -15.80
C LEU A 407 -11.82 35.80 -16.45
N HIS A 408 -11.71 36.92 -15.74
CA HIS A 408 -11.08 38.12 -16.28
C HIS A 408 -9.61 37.89 -16.66
N ILE A 409 -8.84 37.20 -15.81
CA ILE A 409 -7.44 36.86 -16.11
C ILE A 409 -7.35 35.96 -17.35
N THR A 410 -8.29 35.03 -17.50
CA THR A 410 -8.34 34.13 -18.66
C THR A 410 -8.60 34.88 -19.96
N PHE A 411 -9.33 36.00 -19.95
CA PHE A 411 -9.56 36.84 -21.13
C PHE A 411 -8.43 37.82 -21.45
N GLU A 412 -7.61 38.18 -20.45
CA GLU A 412 -6.49 39.12 -20.61
C GLU A 412 -5.18 38.45 -21.06
N LEU A 413 -5.03 37.16 -20.73
CA LEU A 413 -3.96 36.30 -21.22
C LEU A 413 -4.29 35.83 -22.63
#